data_AF-A0A8M8VCE7-F1
#
_entry.id   AF-A0A8M8VCE7-F1
#
_cell.length_a   1.000
_cell.length_b   1.000
_cell.length_c   1.000
_cell.angle_alpha   90.00
_cell.angle_beta   90.00
_cell.angle_gamma   90.00
#
_symmetry.space_group_name_H-M   'P 1'
#
loop_
_entity.id
_entity.type
_entity.pdbx_description
1 polymer ?
#
loop_
_entity_poly.entity_id
_entity_poly.type
_entity_poly.pdbx_seq_one_letter_code
_entity_poly.pdbx_strand_id
1 'polypeptide(L)'
;MALSLSSSILPFSKFSLNPQSSRKSRKRNAFHMAVRSSLPDDSTLLLQAARYTVDSFVESGMVIGLGSGRASGFAIQYLGRQLRSGAITDIIGIPTSVDSASEAAKAGVPLDQYRDSSKIDLAFDDADVIEEESLAAVIGRQKMQGGESIIQEKTILRAAGKLILIATAKQYQGVIDGSIPVLIKSINWLETAEEIDDLFLGDAEVAFGNLGHAVELCNTSLDKTFAW
;
A
#
# COMPACT_ATOMS: atom_id res chain seq x y z
N MET A 1 46.84 -20.03 -49.96
CA MET A 1 45.56 -20.10 -49.21
C MET A 1 45.15 -18.67 -48.91
N ALA A 2 44.09 -18.18 -49.60
CA ALA A 2 43.27 -16.96 -49.38
C ALA A 2 43.91 -15.59 -49.03
N LEU A 3 43.54 -14.41 -49.54
CA LEU A 3 42.61 -13.91 -50.58
C LEU A 3 42.95 -12.40 -50.81
N SER A 4 43.01 -11.98 -52.09
CA SER A 4 42.43 -10.75 -52.70
C SER A 4 42.52 -9.38 -51.98
N LEU A 5 43.28 -8.39 -52.50
CA LEU A 5 42.88 -7.18 -53.28
C LEU A 5 41.91 -6.21 -52.54
N SER A 6 41.99 -4.86 -52.54
CA SER A 6 42.73 -3.85 -53.31
C SER A 6 42.45 -2.44 -52.71
N SER A 7 43.49 -1.59 -52.60
CA SER A 7 43.60 -0.16 -53.03
C SER A 7 42.34 0.54 -53.60
N SER A 8 42.04 1.84 -53.46
CA SER A 8 42.83 3.04 -53.11
C SER A 8 42.03 4.37 -53.31
N ILE A 9 42.54 5.48 -52.74
CA ILE A 9 42.51 6.90 -53.20
C ILE A 9 41.36 7.88 -52.76
N LEU A 10 41.77 8.93 -52.02
CA LEU A 10 41.15 10.25 -51.70
C LEU A 10 41.44 11.27 -52.85
N PRO A 11 41.22 12.62 -52.83
CA PRO A 11 40.67 13.55 -51.81
C PRO A 11 39.75 14.71 -52.33
N PHE A 12 39.24 15.50 -51.36
CA PHE A 12 38.92 16.95 -51.33
C PHE A 12 38.69 17.77 -52.61
N SER A 13 37.61 18.57 -52.59
CA SER A 13 37.70 20.02 -52.89
C SER A 13 36.66 20.85 -52.10
N LYS A 14 37.13 21.97 -51.55
CA LYS A 14 36.37 23.07 -50.91
C LYS A 14 35.81 23.98 -52.01
N PHE A 15 34.68 24.67 -51.76
CA PHE A 15 34.65 26.15 -51.70
C PHE A 15 33.26 26.66 -51.31
N SER A 16 33.29 27.72 -50.49
CA SER A 16 32.17 28.50 -49.93
C SER A 16 31.81 29.65 -50.87
N LEU A 17 30.53 30.09 -50.90
CA LEU A 17 30.08 31.45 -50.59
C LEU A 17 28.55 31.62 -50.81
N ASN A 18 27.91 32.23 -49.81
CA ASN A 18 26.54 32.78 -49.71
C ASN A 18 26.42 34.10 -50.56
N PRO A 19 25.33 34.92 -50.62
CA PRO A 19 23.95 34.83 -50.06
C PRO A 19 22.81 35.33 -51.01
N GLN A 20 21.53 35.17 -50.62
CA GLN A 20 20.56 36.28 -50.40
C GLN A 20 19.07 35.85 -50.33
N SER A 21 18.49 36.19 -49.17
CA SER A 21 17.13 36.70 -48.90
C SER A 21 15.87 35.91 -49.30
N SER A 22 15.17 35.40 -48.30
CA SER A 22 13.79 35.85 -48.06
C SER A 22 13.48 35.81 -46.56
N ARG A 23 13.10 36.97 -46.01
CA ARG A 23 12.63 37.13 -44.63
C ARG A 23 11.29 36.43 -44.49
N LYS A 24 11.22 35.36 -43.68
CA LYS A 24 9.96 34.89 -43.08
C LYS A 24 10.03 35.07 -41.57
N SER A 25 9.06 35.84 -41.09
CA SER A 25 8.86 36.25 -39.70
C SER A 25 8.93 35.07 -38.74
N ARG A 26 9.82 35.18 -37.74
CA ARG A 26 9.91 34.28 -36.58
C ARG A 26 8.65 34.47 -35.74
N LYS A 27 7.66 33.59 -35.86
CA LYS A 27 6.75 33.33 -34.75
C LYS A 27 7.55 32.54 -33.71
N ARG A 28 7.99 33.23 -32.65
CA ARG A 28 8.47 32.57 -31.44
C ARG A 28 7.29 31.79 -30.87
N ASN A 29 7.26 30.48 -31.12
CA ASN A 29 6.47 29.58 -30.29
C ASN A 29 7.12 29.62 -28.91
N ALA A 30 6.60 30.49 -28.04
CA ALA A 30 6.84 30.36 -26.62
C ALA A 30 6.28 29.00 -26.23
N PHE A 31 7.15 28.03 -26.00
CA PHE A 31 6.79 26.83 -25.28
C PHE A 31 6.37 27.30 -23.89
N HIS A 32 5.07 27.49 -23.70
CA HIS A 32 4.50 27.58 -22.36
C HIS A 32 4.75 26.21 -21.71
N MET A 33 5.85 26.08 -20.96
CA MET A 33 5.94 25.10 -19.91
C MET A 33 4.88 25.49 -18.89
N ALA A 34 3.67 24.96 -19.06
CA ALA A 34 2.69 24.95 -18.01
C ALA A 34 3.22 23.99 -16.94
N VAL A 35 3.97 24.53 -15.98
CA VAL A 35 4.20 23.84 -14.71
C VAL A 35 2.82 23.82 -14.03
N ARG A 36 2.06 22.77 -14.30
CA ARG A 36 0.87 22.47 -13.50
C ARG A 36 1.42 22.02 -12.15
N SER A 37 1.29 22.87 -11.13
CA SER A 37 1.27 22.40 -9.75
C SER A 37 -0.03 21.59 -9.60
N SER A 38 -0.02 20.35 -10.08
CA SER A 38 -1.07 19.40 -9.71
C SER A 38 -0.97 19.23 -8.20
N LEU A 39 -2.11 19.36 -7.51
CA LEU A 39 -2.23 18.89 -6.13
C LEU A 39 -1.57 17.51 -6.03
N PRO A 40 -0.89 17.19 -4.91
CA PRO A 40 -0.29 15.88 -4.74
C PRO A 40 -1.34 14.81 -5.00
N ASP A 41 -1.06 13.89 -5.93
CA ASP A 41 -1.91 12.72 -6.11
C ASP A 41 -1.92 11.88 -4.81
N ASP A 42 -2.98 11.10 -4.60
CA ASP A 42 -3.15 10.26 -3.41
C ASP A 42 -1.90 9.37 -3.20
N SER A 43 -1.28 8.87 -4.28
CA SER A 43 -0.04 8.07 -4.18
C SER A 43 1.15 8.85 -3.61
N THR A 44 1.27 10.15 -3.88
CA THR A 44 2.36 10.99 -3.36
C THR A 44 2.17 11.24 -1.86
N LEU A 45 0.92 11.49 -1.45
CA LEU A 45 0.58 11.68 -0.04
C LEU A 45 0.78 10.40 0.77
N LEU A 46 0.36 9.25 0.24
CA LEU A 46 0.60 7.95 0.89
C LEU A 46 2.09 7.65 1.03
N LEU A 47 2.92 7.96 0.03
CA LEU A 47 4.37 7.83 0.15
C LEU A 47 4.94 8.74 1.23
N GLN A 48 4.44 9.98 1.34
CA GLN A 48 4.87 10.91 2.39
C GLN A 48 4.46 10.41 3.78
N ALA A 49 3.22 9.94 3.93
CA ALA A 49 2.73 9.37 5.18
C ALA A 49 3.53 8.12 5.57
N ALA A 50 3.82 7.23 4.62
CA ALA A 50 4.64 6.05 4.84
C ALA A 50 6.06 6.38 5.32
N ARG A 51 6.70 7.39 4.73
CA ARG A 51 8.01 7.88 5.20
C ARG A 51 7.93 8.45 6.60
N TYR A 52 6.93 9.29 6.85
CA TYR A 52 6.69 9.88 8.15
C TYR A 52 6.47 8.81 9.24
N THR A 53 5.73 7.75 8.93
CA THR A 53 5.53 6.59 9.80
C THR A 53 6.86 5.96 10.20
N VAL A 54 7.75 5.69 9.23
CA VAL A 54 9.05 5.10 9.52
C VAL A 54 9.95 6.08 10.28
N ASP A 55 10.10 7.31 9.79
CA ASP A 55 11.03 8.30 10.37
C ASP A 55 10.65 8.72 11.79
N SER A 56 9.35 8.72 12.13
CA SER A 56 8.87 9.26 13.41
C SER A 56 8.65 8.20 14.49
N PHE A 57 8.47 6.95 14.11
CA PHE A 57 8.02 5.91 15.04
C PHE A 57 8.85 4.63 15.03
N VAL A 58 9.65 4.40 14.00
CA VAL A 58 10.53 3.22 13.94
C VAL A 58 11.90 3.56 14.50
N GLU A 59 12.33 2.78 15.48
CA GLU A 59 13.65 2.87 16.10
C GLU A 59 14.41 1.56 15.92
N SER A 60 15.74 1.63 15.93
CA SER A 60 16.59 0.43 15.84
C SER A 60 16.28 -0.57 16.96
N GLY A 61 16.35 -1.86 16.64
CA GLY A 61 16.06 -2.94 17.60
C GLY A 61 14.59 -3.32 17.74
N MET A 62 13.67 -2.62 17.07
CA MET A 62 12.23 -2.92 17.16
C MET A 62 11.83 -4.18 16.40
N VAL A 63 10.86 -4.90 16.97
CA VAL A 63 10.04 -5.89 16.26
C VAL A 63 8.79 -5.21 15.72
N ILE A 64 8.59 -5.25 14.41
CA ILE A 64 7.57 -4.45 13.71
C ILE A 64 6.56 -5.35 12.99
N GLY A 65 5.27 -5.19 13.29
CA GLY A 65 4.19 -5.74 12.49
C GLY A 65 4.08 -5.00 11.15
N LEU A 66 4.25 -5.73 10.04
CA LEU A 66 4.23 -5.19 8.68
C LEU A 66 2.87 -5.45 8.04
N GLY A 67 2.02 -4.42 8.02
CA GLY A 67 0.72 -4.43 7.36
C GLY A 67 0.79 -4.52 5.84
N SER A 68 -0.38 -4.53 5.21
CA SER A 68 -0.54 -4.73 3.77
C SER A 68 -1.41 -3.65 3.15
N GLY A 69 -1.06 -3.25 1.93
CA GLY A 69 -1.73 -2.18 1.21
C GLY A 69 -0.73 -1.28 0.51
N ARG A 70 -1.23 -0.21 -0.12
CA ARG A 70 -0.38 0.69 -0.89
C ARG A 70 0.56 1.49 0.00
N ALA A 71 0.06 2.01 1.12
CA ALA A 71 0.86 2.85 2.00
C ALA A 71 1.86 2.02 2.81
N SER A 72 1.43 0.89 3.33
CA SER A 72 2.25 -0.09 4.03
C SER A 72 3.35 -0.64 3.12
N GLY A 73 3.05 -0.92 1.85
CA GLY A 73 4.07 -1.28 0.86
C GLY A 73 5.14 -0.20 0.70
N PHE A 74 4.75 1.08 0.60
CA PHE A 74 5.72 2.18 0.58
C PHE A 74 6.54 2.28 1.87
N ALA A 75 5.92 2.04 3.03
CA ALA A 75 6.60 2.08 4.33
C ALA A 75 7.65 0.97 4.43
N ILE A 76 7.29 -0.27 4.01
CA ILE A 76 8.21 -1.41 3.95
C ILE A 76 9.39 -1.13 3.01
N GLN A 77 9.13 -0.61 1.80
CA GLN A 77 10.19 -0.25 0.85
C GLN A 77 11.13 0.81 1.41
N TYR A 78 10.58 1.83 2.08
CA TYR A 78 11.36 2.89 2.67
C TYR A 78 12.16 2.41 3.88
N LEU A 79 11.57 1.60 4.76
CA LEU A 79 12.24 0.93 5.87
C LEU A 79 13.45 0.11 5.36
N GLY A 80 13.27 -0.66 4.29
CA GLY A 80 14.37 -1.39 3.66
C GLY A 80 15.50 -0.48 3.15
N ARG A 81 15.19 0.74 2.68
CA ARG A 81 16.23 1.74 2.33
C ARG A 81 16.97 2.25 3.57
N GLN A 82 16.24 2.53 4.66
CA GLN A 82 16.83 2.99 5.92
C GLN A 82 17.78 1.93 6.49
N LEU A 83 17.38 0.66 6.49
CA LEU A 83 18.21 -0.48 6.87
C LEU A 83 19.49 -0.58 6.03
N ARG A 84 19.37 -0.50 4.69
CA ARG A 84 20.55 -0.54 3.81
C ARG A 84 21.50 0.64 4.00
N SER A 85 20.97 1.82 4.36
CA SER A 85 21.78 3.00 4.63
C SER A 85 22.46 2.97 6.00
N GLY A 86 22.03 2.08 6.91
CA GLY A 86 22.48 2.03 8.30
C GLY A 86 21.87 3.10 9.20
N ALA A 87 20.87 3.85 8.73
CA ALA A 87 20.14 4.85 9.54
C ALA A 87 19.28 4.19 10.64
N ILE A 88 18.80 2.98 10.38
CA ILE A 88 18.09 2.11 11.32
C ILE A 88 18.76 0.74 11.25
N THR A 89 18.88 0.05 12.37
CA THR A 89 19.50 -1.28 12.47
C THR A 89 18.65 -2.22 13.31
N ASP A 90 18.94 -3.52 13.24
CA ASP A 90 18.40 -4.53 14.17
C ASP A 90 16.87 -4.63 14.18
N ILE A 91 16.22 -4.40 13.03
CA ILE A 91 14.78 -4.56 12.86
C ILE A 91 14.43 -6.00 12.51
N ILE A 92 13.34 -6.49 13.10
CA ILE A 92 12.68 -7.74 12.69
C ILE A 92 11.24 -7.41 12.28
N GLY A 93 10.87 -7.77 11.06
CA GLY A 93 9.52 -7.63 10.53
C GLY A 93 8.68 -8.89 10.76
N ILE A 94 7.44 -8.72 11.23
CA ILE A 94 6.42 -9.77 11.31
C ILE A 94 5.31 -9.41 10.31
N PRO A 95 5.21 -10.10 9.17
CA PRO A 95 4.24 -9.74 8.14
C PRO A 95 2.82 -10.17 8.53
N THR A 96 1.83 -9.31 8.26
CA THR A 96 0.41 -9.63 8.45
C THR A 96 -0.16 -10.52 7.36
N SER A 97 0.50 -10.58 6.20
CA SER A 97 -0.02 -11.22 4.99
C SER A 97 1.11 -11.72 4.08
N VAL A 98 0.76 -12.46 3.02
CA VAL A 98 1.75 -12.95 2.04
C VAL A 98 2.30 -11.78 1.23
N ASP A 99 1.47 -10.81 0.90
CA ASP A 99 1.87 -9.61 0.17
C ASP A 99 2.88 -8.77 0.97
N SER A 100 2.63 -8.53 2.27
CA SER A 100 3.59 -7.79 3.11
C SER A 100 4.88 -8.57 3.34
N ALA A 101 4.82 -9.90 3.47
CA ALA A 101 6.01 -10.75 3.52
C ALA A 101 6.84 -10.64 2.23
N SER A 102 6.18 -10.71 1.07
CA SER A 102 6.80 -10.59 -0.25
C SER A 102 7.48 -9.23 -0.43
N GLU A 103 6.79 -8.15 -0.05
CA GLU A 103 7.34 -6.80 -0.15
C GLU A 103 8.52 -6.57 0.78
N ALA A 104 8.45 -7.08 2.00
CA ALA A 104 9.53 -7.00 2.99
C ALA A 104 10.77 -7.78 2.54
N ALA A 105 10.58 -8.97 1.98
CA ALA A 105 11.67 -9.77 1.42
C ALA A 105 12.36 -9.04 0.27
N LYS A 106 11.61 -8.44 -0.66
CA LYS A 106 12.17 -7.61 -1.75
C LYS A 106 12.91 -6.39 -1.23
N ALA A 107 12.38 -5.76 -0.18
CA ALA A 107 12.96 -4.59 0.45
C ALA A 107 14.18 -4.91 1.32
N GLY A 108 14.48 -6.19 1.58
CA GLY A 108 15.61 -6.62 2.42
C GLY A 108 15.38 -6.38 3.92
N VAL A 109 14.12 -6.35 4.36
CA VAL A 109 13.78 -6.30 5.79
C VAL A 109 13.88 -7.73 6.36
N PRO A 110 14.64 -7.97 7.44
CA PRO A 110 14.68 -9.27 8.09
C PRO A 110 13.29 -9.68 8.59
N LEU A 111 12.91 -10.94 8.39
CA LEU A 111 11.56 -11.43 8.70
C LEU A 111 11.58 -12.54 9.77
N ASP A 112 10.55 -12.55 10.60
CA ASP A 112 10.19 -13.67 11.49
C ASP A 112 8.67 -13.92 11.42
N GLN A 113 8.23 -15.02 12.00
CA GLN A 113 6.81 -15.39 12.09
C GLN A 113 6.22 -14.98 13.43
N TYR A 114 4.93 -14.63 13.40
CA TYR A 114 4.18 -14.38 14.62
C TYR A 114 4.09 -15.65 15.48
N ARG A 115 4.34 -15.49 16.78
CA ARG A 115 4.09 -16.48 17.82
C ARG A 115 3.34 -15.78 18.95
N ASP A 116 2.53 -16.49 19.73
CA ASP A 116 1.77 -15.86 20.81
C ASP A 116 2.65 -15.21 21.90
N SER A 117 3.94 -15.59 21.96
CA SER A 117 4.95 -14.96 22.83
C SER A 117 5.71 -13.80 22.17
N SER A 118 5.40 -13.44 20.92
CA SER A 118 6.07 -12.35 20.20
C SER A 118 5.71 -11.02 20.84
N LYS A 119 6.73 -10.28 21.28
CA LYS A 119 6.56 -8.89 21.69
C LYS A 119 6.74 -8.02 20.44
N ILE A 120 5.64 -7.45 19.96
CA ILE A 120 5.65 -6.53 18.82
C ILE A 120 5.65 -5.11 19.37
N ASP A 121 6.69 -4.33 19.08
CA ASP A 121 6.83 -2.98 19.62
C ASP A 121 5.90 -2.01 18.89
N LEU A 122 5.82 -2.16 17.56
CA LEU A 122 5.06 -1.31 16.66
C LEU A 122 4.40 -2.16 15.56
N ALA A 123 3.23 -1.78 15.09
CA ALA A 123 2.72 -2.21 13.80
C ALA A 123 2.20 -1.02 13.00
N PHE A 124 2.31 -1.09 11.67
CA PHE A 124 1.61 -0.17 10.78
C PHE A 124 0.78 -0.94 9.76
N ASP A 125 -0.38 -0.41 9.38
CA ASP A 125 -1.24 -1.00 8.35
C ASP A 125 -2.07 0.05 7.62
N ASP A 126 -2.58 -0.29 6.43
CA ASP A 126 -3.56 0.53 5.73
C ASP A 126 -4.95 0.29 6.34
N ALA A 127 -5.70 1.36 6.59
CA ALA A 127 -7.10 1.25 7.00
C ALA A 127 -8.04 1.47 5.80
N ASP A 128 -9.12 0.69 5.72
CA ASP A 128 -10.17 0.90 4.73
C ASP A 128 -11.04 2.12 5.09
N VAL A 129 -11.35 2.27 6.38
CA VAL A 129 -12.07 3.40 6.97
C VAL A 129 -11.52 3.65 8.37
N ILE A 130 -11.43 4.92 8.77
CA ILE A 130 -11.16 5.37 10.14
C ILE A 130 -12.24 6.37 10.51
N GLU A 131 -12.89 6.17 11.65
CA GLU A 131 -13.89 7.07 12.18
C GLU A 131 -13.25 8.19 13.00
N GLU A 132 -13.68 9.45 12.80
CA GLU A 132 -12.92 10.62 13.28
C GLU A 132 -12.87 10.73 14.81
N GLU A 133 -13.97 10.42 15.51
CA GLU A 133 -14.11 10.69 16.95
C GLU A 133 -13.52 9.56 17.82
N SER A 134 -13.89 8.32 17.53
CA SER A 134 -13.45 7.12 18.25
C SER A 134 -12.12 6.56 17.76
N LEU A 135 -11.70 6.93 16.54
CA LEU A 135 -10.57 6.32 15.83
C LEU A 135 -10.76 4.81 15.58
N ALA A 136 -12.00 4.32 15.64
CA ALA A 136 -12.33 2.97 15.22
C ALA A 136 -12.01 2.80 13.74
N ALA A 137 -11.39 1.67 13.39
CA ALA A 137 -10.93 1.41 12.04
C ALA A 137 -11.46 0.10 11.48
N VAL A 138 -11.86 0.15 10.20
CA VAL A 138 -12.16 -1.03 9.40
C VAL A 138 -10.92 -1.41 8.63
N ILE A 139 -10.53 -2.68 8.76
CA ILE A 139 -9.40 -3.29 8.05
C ILE A 139 -9.89 -4.58 7.41
N GLY A 140 -9.53 -4.79 6.14
CA GLY A 140 -9.82 -6.00 5.38
C GLY A 140 -11.10 -5.97 4.55
N ARG A 141 -11.79 -4.83 4.45
CA ARG A 141 -12.98 -4.65 3.59
C ARG A 141 -12.65 -4.92 2.13
N GLN A 142 -11.50 -4.44 1.66
CA GLN A 142 -11.07 -4.63 0.26
C GLN A 142 -10.34 -5.96 0.03
N LYS A 143 -10.07 -6.74 1.09
CA LYS A 143 -9.36 -8.02 1.04
C LYS A 143 -10.35 -9.18 1.00
N MET A 144 -11.12 -9.28 -0.09
CA MET A 144 -12.09 -10.36 -0.32
C MET A 144 -11.56 -11.47 -1.25
N GLN A 145 -10.35 -11.33 -1.79
CA GLN A 145 -9.74 -12.32 -2.70
C GLN A 145 -8.43 -12.88 -2.11
N GLY A 146 -8.41 -14.19 -1.82
CA GLY A 146 -7.17 -14.91 -1.49
C GLY A 146 -7.02 -15.25 -0.01
N GLY A 147 -6.32 -16.35 0.28
CA GLY A 147 -6.22 -17.03 1.58
C GLY A 147 -5.49 -16.30 2.71
N GLU A 148 -5.54 -14.98 2.74
CA GLU A 148 -4.99 -14.16 3.82
C GLU A 148 -5.98 -14.10 4.98
N SER A 149 -5.53 -14.50 6.17
CA SER A 149 -6.39 -14.52 7.36
C SER A 149 -6.47 -13.12 7.94
N ILE A 150 -7.59 -12.42 7.73
CA ILE A 150 -7.93 -11.17 8.44
C ILE A 150 -7.79 -11.32 9.97
N ILE A 151 -7.95 -12.54 10.49
CA ILE A 151 -7.68 -12.84 11.89
C ILE A 151 -6.20 -12.76 12.21
N GLN A 152 -5.31 -13.32 11.38
CA GLN A 152 -3.87 -13.23 11.62
C GLN A 152 -3.40 -11.77 11.57
N GLU A 153 -3.86 -11.01 10.59
CA GLU A 153 -3.62 -9.58 10.50
C GLU A 153 -4.06 -8.88 11.78
N LYS A 154 -5.34 -8.98 12.16
CA LYS A 154 -5.86 -8.34 13.37
C LYS A 154 -5.15 -8.82 14.65
N THR A 155 -4.75 -10.09 14.74
CA THR A 155 -3.99 -10.61 15.89
C THR A 155 -2.64 -9.92 16.00
N ILE A 156 -1.89 -9.80 14.91
CA ILE A 156 -0.58 -9.12 14.88
C ILE A 156 -0.75 -7.64 15.24
N LEU A 157 -1.71 -6.95 14.64
CA LEU A 157 -1.96 -5.53 14.90
C LEU A 157 -2.36 -5.27 16.37
N ARG A 158 -3.17 -6.16 16.96
CA ARG A 158 -3.58 -6.07 18.37
C ARG A 158 -2.46 -6.43 19.36
N ALA A 159 -1.53 -7.28 18.95
CA ALA A 159 -0.38 -7.65 19.77
C ALA A 159 0.69 -6.54 19.83
N ALA A 160 0.62 -5.55 18.93
CA ALA A 160 1.56 -4.44 18.89
C ALA A 160 1.38 -3.47 20.06
N GLY A 161 2.48 -3.05 20.68
CA GLY A 161 2.48 -2.01 21.72
C GLY A 161 2.01 -0.64 21.21
N LYS A 162 2.17 -0.40 19.91
CA LYS A 162 1.63 0.77 19.21
C LYS A 162 1.17 0.39 17.81
N LEU A 163 -0.03 0.82 17.42
CA LEU A 163 -0.57 0.64 16.08
C LEU A 163 -0.63 1.99 15.36
N ILE A 164 -0.13 2.04 14.13
CA ILE A 164 -0.20 3.20 13.24
C ILE A 164 -1.04 2.82 12.03
N LEU A 165 -2.18 3.50 11.87
CA LEU A 165 -3.01 3.34 10.68
C LEU A 165 -2.68 4.42 9.67
N ILE A 166 -2.43 4.01 8.42
CA ILE A 166 -2.15 4.92 7.33
C ILE A 166 -3.38 4.96 6.41
N ALA A 167 -3.91 6.16 6.21
CA ALA A 167 -5.12 6.38 5.46
C ALA A 167 -5.03 7.67 4.64
N THR A 168 -5.77 7.72 3.54
CA THR A 168 -6.06 8.96 2.80
C THR A 168 -7.17 9.75 3.48
N ALA A 169 -7.29 11.03 3.13
CA ALA A 169 -8.39 11.86 3.63
C ALA A 169 -9.79 11.32 3.31
N LYS A 170 -9.94 10.51 2.25
CA LYS A 170 -11.22 9.87 1.89
C LYS A 170 -11.59 8.72 2.83
N GLN A 171 -10.60 8.12 3.47
CA GLN A 171 -10.78 6.99 4.38
C GLN A 171 -11.02 7.46 5.82
N TYR A 172 -10.72 8.72 6.14
CA TYR A 172 -11.04 9.36 7.41
C TYR A 172 -12.44 9.98 7.32
N GLN A 173 -13.41 9.41 8.04
CA GLN A 173 -14.84 9.69 7.84
C GLN A 173 -15.55 9.91 9.18
N GLY A 174 -16.52 10.84 9.22
CA GLY A 174 -17.26 11.13 10.45
C GLY A 174 -18.08 9.96 11.00
N VAL A 175 -18.46 8.99 10.16
CA VAL A 175 -19.14 7.75 10.56
C VAL A 175 -18.62 6.60 9.69
N ILE A 176 -18.52 5.40 10.27
CA ILE A 176 -18.25 4.17 9.49
C ILE A 176 -19.51 3.80 8.70
N ASP A 177 -19.44 3.95 7.39
CA ASP A 177 -20.47 3.49 6.46
C ASP A 177 -19.97 2.34 5.58
N GLY A 178 -20.92 1.60 5.01
CA GLY A 178 -20.73 0.44 4.18
C GLY A 178 -20.30 -0.80 4.95
N SER A 179 -19.75 -1.74 4.19
CA SER A 179 -19.55 -3.10 4.61
C SER A 179 -18.58 -3.34 5.77
N ILE A 180 -18.93 -4.17 6.73
CA ILE A 180 -17.98 -4.63 7.77
C ILE A 180 -17.71 -6.13 7.58
N PRO A 181 -16.44 -6.53 7.31
CA PRO A 181 -16.11 -7.94 7.13
C PRO A 181 -16.14 -8.67 8.48
N VAL A 182 -16.93 -9.73 8.55
CA VAL A 182 -17.05 -10.65 9.67
C VAL A 182 -16.58 -12.03 9.23
N LEU A 183 -15.50 -12.53 9.84
CA LEU A 183 -14.97 -13.85 9.52
C LEU A 183 -15.59 -14.92 10.41
N ILE A 184 -16.22 -15.93 9.80
CA ILE A 184 -16.84 -17.06 10.48
C ILE A 184 -15.92 -18.29 10.40
N LYS A 185 -15.37 -18.71 11.54
CA LYS A 185 -14.52 -19.92 11.66
C LYS A 185 -15.33 -21.12 12.16
N SER A 186 -16.47 -21.43 11.54
CA SER A 186 -17.33 -22.55 11.94
C SER A 186 -17.45 -23.59 10.82
N ILE A 187 -17.54 -24.86 11.19
CA ILE A 187 -17.93 -25.93 10.25
C ILE A 187 -19.40 -25.77 9.82
N ASN A 188 -20.23 -25.16 10.68
CA ASN A 188 -21.60 -24.75 10.42
C ASN A 188 -21.69 -23.24 10.08
N TRP A 189 -20.73 -22.74 9.30
CA TRP A 189 -20.69 -21.31 8.97
C TRP A 189 -22.00 -20.78 8.35
N LEU A 190 -22.77 -21.64 7.67
CA LEU A 190 -24.03 -21.26 7.03
C LEU A 190 -25.09 -20.88 8.08
N GLU A 191 -25.24 -21.69 9.13
CA GLU A 191 -26.16 -21.41 10.24
C GLU A 191 -25.75 -20.13 10.96
N THR A 192 -24.45 -19.94 11.21
CA THR A 192 -23.94 -18.69 11.81
C THR A 192 -24.14 -17.49 10.87
N ALA A 193 -24.05 -17.67 9.56
CA ALA A 193 -24.31 -16.60 8.60
C ALA A 193 -25.80 -16.23 8.56
N GLU A 194 -26.70 -17.21 8.61
CA GLU A 194 -28.15 -17.00 8.72
C GLU A 194 -28.51 -16.27 10.03
N GLU A 195 -27.93 -16.67 11.17
CA GLU A 195 -28.14 -15.97 12.44
C GLU A 195 -27.67 -14.50 12.40
N ILE A 196 -26.55 -14.25 11.73
CA ILE A 196 -26.05 -12.89 11.49
C ILE A 196 -27.02 -12.14 10.57
N ASP A 197 -27.44 -12.73 9.46
CA ASP A 197 -28.39 -12.11 8.54
C ASP A 197 -29.72 -11.74 9.23
N ASP A 198 -30.26 -12.66 10.03
CA ASP A 198 -31.47 -12.42 10.84
C ASP A 198 -31.27 -11.27 11.85
N LEU A 199 -30.11 -11.20 12.50
CA LEU A 199 -29.78 -10.13 13.44
C LEU A 199 -29.68 -8.76 12.75
N PHE A 200 -29.21 -8.75 11.50
CA PHE A 200 -29.06 -7.57 10.65
C PHE A 200 -30.22 -7.40 9.65
N LEU A 201 -31.36 -8.06 9.88
CA LEU A 201 -32.60 -7.87 9.13
C LEU A 201 -32.49 -8.09 7.60
N GLY A 202 -31.60 -8.99 7.16
CA GLY A 202 -31.40 -9.30 5.74
C GLY A 202 -30.31 -8.48 5.04
N ASP A 203 -29.57 -7.66 5.79
CA ASP A 203 -28.51 -6.79 5.26
C ASP A 203 -27.13 -7.48 5.25
N ALA A 204 -27.04 -8.79 5.52
CA ALA A 204 -25.78 -9.52 5.52
C ALA A 204 -25.57 -10.29 4.22
N GLU A 205 -24.47 -10.03 3.52
CA GLU A 205 -24.10 -10.74 2.29
C GLU A 205 -22.98 -11.75 2.58
N VAL A 206 -23.10 -12.96 2.02
CA VAL A 206 -22.03 -13.98 2.14
C VAL A 206 -21.03 -13.79 0.98
N ALA A 207 -19.77 -13.55 1.33
CA ALA A 207 -18.65 -13.54 0.41
C ALA A 207 -17.85 -14.85 0.48
N PHE A 208 -17.62 -15.46 -0.67
CA PHE A 208 -16.88 -16.73 -0.78
C PHE A 208 -15.39 -16.49 -1.10
N GLY A 209 -14.51 -16.99 -0.23
CA GLY A 209 -13.06 -17.06 -0.45
C GLY A 209 -12.55 -18.50 -0.48
N ASN A 210 -11.39 -18.75 -1.10
CA ASN A 210 -10.83 -20.10 -1.32
C ASN A 210 -10.47 -20.89 -0.04
N LEU A 211 -10.51 -20.29 1.16
CA LEU A 211 -10.09 -20.92 2.43
C LEU A 211 -11.06 -20.65 3.62
N GLY A 212 -12.23 -20.05 3.37
CA GLY A 212 -13.22 -19.76 4.40
C GLY A 212 -14.36 -18.88 3.89
N HIS A 213 -15.45 -18.84 4.67
CA HIS A 213 -16.65 -18.04 4.38
C HIS A 213 -16.59 -16.74 5.18
N ALA A 214 -16.72 -15.61 4.50
CA ALA A 214 -16.83 -14.30 5.13
C ALA A 214 -18.27 -13.82 4.97
N VAL A 215 -18.80 -13.14 5.99
CA VAL A 215 -20.05 -12.41 5.89
C VAL A 215 -19.73 -10.93 5.93
N GLU A 216 -20.28 -10.20 4.98
CA GLU A 216 -20.13 -8.78 4.80
C GLU A 216 -21.43 -8.12 5.27
N LEU A 217 -21.36 -7.30 6.32
CA LEU A 217 -22.54 -6.58 6.82
C LEU A 217 -22.73 -5.30 6.02
N CYS A 218 -23.70 -5.25 5.11
CA CYS A 218 -24.01 -4.07 4.31
C CYS A 218 -24.82 -3.08 5.14
N ASN A 219 -24.21 -1.98 5.61
CA ASN A 219 -24.98 -0.95 6.31
C ASN A 219 -25.79 -0.14 5.28
N THR A 220 -26.98 -0.60 4.87
CA THR A 220 -27.89 0.24 4.07
C THR A 220 -28.68 1.14 5.01
N SER A 221 -28.09 2.29 5.37
CA SER A 221 -28.78 3.38 6.06
C SER A 221 -29.49 2.98 7.37
N LEU A 222 -28.74 2.49 8.35
CA LEU A 222 -29.19 2.44 9.74
C LEU A 222 -28.14 3.07 10.65
N ASP A 223 -28.53 4.18 11.29
CA ASP A 223 -27.86 4.78 12.46
C ASP A 223 -27.69 3.72 13.55
N LYS A 224 -26.62 2.92 13.48
CA LYS A 224 -26.22 2.00 14.55
C LYS A 224 -24.72 2.04 14.71
N THR A 225 -24.29 2.96 15.56
CA THR A 225 -22.95 3.06 16.11
C THR A 225 -22.59 1.74 16.80
N PHE A 226 -21.71 0.93 16.22
CA PHE A 226 -21.04 -0.16 16.94
C PHE A 226 -19.63 0.31 17.28
N ALA A 227 -19.45 0.70 18.54
CA ALA A 227 -18.13 0.87 19.13
C ALA A 227 -17.55 -0.52 19.47
N TRP A 228 -16.37 -0.82 18.93
CA TRP A 228 -15.53 -1.95 19.35
C TRP A 228 -14.16 -1.43 19.75
#